data_AF-A0A2P1L4Y3-F1
#
_entry.id   AF-A0A2P1L4Y3-F1
#
_cell.length_a   1.000
_cell.length_b   1.000
_cell.length_c   1.000
_cell.angle_alpha   90.00
_cell.angle_beta   90.00
_cell.angle_gamma   90.00
#
_symmetry.space_group_name_H-M   'P 1'
#
loop_
_entity.id
_entity.type
_entity.pdbx_description
1 polymer ?
#
loop_
_entity_poly.entity_id
_entity_poly.type
_entity_poly.pdbx_seq_one_letter_code
_entity_poly.pdbx_strand_id
1 'polypeptide(L)'
;MVNPLLSWVREELEPAEGIISYLGFKWRDDVKTRLEISRRRLLYPTYEIWANKRGIRKLGHIRFSGDLLEILKREKFKNIEKGRAQNLAFIRGVRVKAGVYDRDGMYGGPLAGDEEKVQDAEKGVGLISPHSSPTL
;
A
#
# COMPACT_ATOMS: atom_id res chain seq x y z
N MET A 1 -11.81 -23.75 0.48
CA MET A 1 -11.89 -22.31 0.14
C MET A 1 -10.88 -21.57 1.01
N VAL A 2 -9.96 -20.82 0.41
CA VAL A 2 -8.99 -20.01 1.16
C VAL A 2 -9.69 -18.76 1.70
N ASN A 3 -9.49 -18.41 2.97
CA ASN A 3 -10.07 -17.21 3.54
C ASN A 3 -9.49 -15.97 2.80
N PRO A 4 -10.32 -15.16 2.13
CA PRO A 4 -9.82 -14.05 1.32
C PRO A 4 -9.15 -12.96 2.16
N LEU A 5 -9.61 -12.76 3.40
CA LEU A 5 -8.97 -11.81 4.31
C LEU A 5 -7.58 -12.29 4.74
N LEU A 6 -7.43 -13.60 5.01
CA LEU A 6 -6.12 -14.18 5.33
C LEU A 6 -5.14 -14.04 4.16
N SER A 7 -5.62 -14.28 2.94
CA SER A 7 -4.80 -14.14 1.73
C SER A 7 -4.33 -12.69 1.58
N TRP A 8 -5.26 -11.74 1.70
CA TRP A 8 -4.94 -10.32 1.67
C TRP A 8 -3.92 -9.91 2.75
N VAL A 9 -4.09 -10.37 3.99
CA VAL A 9 -3.14 -10.05 5.08
C VAL A 9 -1.72 -10.52 4.74
N ARG A 10 -1.56 -11.71 4.17
CA ARG A 10 -0.25 -12.25 3.80
C ARG A 10 0.38 -11.54 2.60
N GLU A 11 -0.45 -11.20 1.62
CA GLU A 11 -0.01 -10.59 0.37
C GLU A 11 0.31 -9.11 0.54
N GLU A 12 -0.52 -8.37 1.27
CA GLU A 12 -0.56 -6.92 1.24
C GLU A 12 -0.16 -6.24 2.56
N LEU A 13 -0.11 -6.96 3.69
CA LEU A 13 0.31 -6.39 4.98
C LEU A 13 1.70 -6.85 5.40
N GLU A 14 2.40 -6.00 6.13
CA GLU A 14 3.67 -6.29 6.78
C GLU A 14 3.65 -5.80 8.25
N PRO A 15 4.37 -6.49 9.15
CA PRO A 15 4.52 -6.05 10.53
C PRO A 15 5.26 -4.71 10.58
N ALA A 16 4.75 -3.78 11.36
CA ALA A 16 5.26 -2.42 11.41
C ALA A 16 5.09 -1.84 12.81
N GLU A 17 6.12 -2.03 13.65
CA GLU A 17 6.09 -1.61 15.03
C GLU A 17 5.91 -0.09 15.16
N GLY A 18 5.02 0.32 16.07
CA GLY A 18 4.75 1.72 16.33
C GLY A 18 3.89 2.44 15.29
N ILE A 19 3.72 1.88 14.08
CA ILE A 19 2.93 2.50 13.01
C ILE A 19 1.44 2.28 13.25
N ILE A 20 0.65 3.34 13.06
CA ILE A 20 -0.81 3.35 13.18
C ILE A 20 -1.42 3.26 11.77
N SER A 21 -2.18 2.20 11.53
CA SER A 21 -2.98 2.04 10.31
C SER A 21 -4.46 2.11 10.67
N TYR A 22 -5.20 2.98 9.98
CA TYR A 22 -6.62 3.16 10.25
C TYR A 22 -7.43 2.06 9.58
N LEU A 23 -8.41 1.49 10.28
CA LEU A 23 -9.31 0.47 9.69
C LEU A 23 -10.16 1.07 8.55
N GLY A 24 -10.38 2.38 8.59
CA GLY A 24 -11.19 3.11 7.63
C GLY A 24 -12.68 3.04 7.94
N PHE A 25 -13.47 3.54 7.01
CA PHE A 25 -14.93 3.62 7.05
C PHE A 25 -15.51 3.10 5.73
N LYS A 26 -16.81 2.79 5.71
CA LYS A 26 -17.49 2.37 4.49
C LYS A 26 -17.31 3.45 3.43
N TRP A 27 -16.81 3.07 2.25
CA TRP A 27 -16.55 3.99 1.16
C TRP A 27 -17.86 4.73 0.78
N ARG A 28 -17.84 6.07 0.88
CA ARG A 28 -18.79 6.94 0.19
C ARG A 28 -18.06 7.61 -0.98
N ASP A 29 -18.70 7.67 -2.13
CA ASP A 29 -18.09 8.23 -3.35
C ASP A 29 -18.10 9.77 -3.32
N ASP A 30 -17.44 10.34 -2.32
CA ASP A 30 -17.28 11.77 -2.15
C ASP A 30 -15.79 12.14 -2.26
N VAL A 31 -15.48 13.27 -2.92
CA VAL A 31 -14.11 13.76 -3.12
C VAL A 31 -13.34 13.90 -1.80
N LYS A 32 -14.03 14.38 -0.75
CA LYS A 32 -13.46 14.51 0.61
C LYS A 32 -13.05 13.16 1.18
N THR A 33 -13.88 12.13 0.99
CA THR A 33 -13.59 10.76 1.42
C THR A 33 -12.40 10.18 0.67
N ARG A 34 -12.29 10.40 -0.65
CA ARG A 34 -11.11 9.97 -1.43
C ARG A 34 -9.82 10.63 -0.93
N LEU A 35 -9.85 11.92 -0.61
CA LEU A 35 -8.71 12.67 -0.04
C LEU A 35 -8.32 12.18 1.36
N GLU A 36 -9.29 11.84 2.21
CA GLU A 36 -9.01 11.28 3.54
C GLU A 36 -8.46 9.86 3.47
N ILE A 37 -8.99 9.02 2.57
CA ILE A 37 -8.40 7.71 2.24
C ILE A 37 -6.97 7.90 1.74
N SER A 38 -6.76 8.96 0.94
CA SER A 38 -5.46 9.31 0.39
C SER A 38 -4.40 9.55 1.46
N ARG A 39 -4.78 10.31 2.48
CA ARG A 39 -3.88 10.74 3.55
C ARG A 39 -3.72 9.71 4.67
N ARG A 40 -4.77 8.95 4.98
CA ARG A 40 -4.84 8.15 6.21
C ARG A 40 -4.48 6.67 6.04
N ARG A 41 -4.11 6.22 4.84
CA ARG A 41 -3.66 4.82 4.58
C ARG A 41 -4.63 3.79 5.17
N LEU A 42 -5.89 3.86 4.74
CA LEU A 42 -6.98 3.07 5.31
C LEU A 42 -6.92 1.60 4.87
N LEU A 43 -7.06 0.67 5.81
CA LEU A 43 -6.98 -0.77 5.57
C LEU A 43 -8.18 -1.33 4.80
N TYR A 44 -9.41 -0.95 5.17
CA TYR A 44 -10.61 -1.52 4.54
C TYR A 44 -10.74 -1.18 3.05
N PRO A 45 -10.55 0.07 2.60
CA PRO A 45 -10.57 0.37 1.17
C PRO A 45 -9.53 -0.43 0.38
N THR A 46 -8.34 -0.68 0.95
CA THR A 46 -7.28 -1.45 0.28
C THR A 46 -7.70 -2.92 0.11
N TYR A 47 -8.33 -3.48 1.14
CA TYR A 47 -8.95 -4.79 1.04
C TYR A 47 -10.10 -4.84 0.01
N GLU A 48 -10.95 -3.82 -0.05
CA GLU A 48 -12.02 -3.75 -1.03
C GLU A 48 -11.50 -3.74 -2.47
N ILE A 49 -10.46 -2.93 -2.76
CA ILE A 49 -9.85 -2.89 -4.09
C ILE A 49 -9.23 -4.25 -4.43
N TRP A 50 -8.45 -4.83 -3.52
CA TRP A 50 -7.85 -6.14 -3.72
C TRP A 50 -8.90 -7.24 -3.99
N ALA A 51 -10.01 -7.24 -3.24
CA ALA A 51 -11.09 -8.21 -3.42
C ALA A 51 -11.81 -8.02 -4.76
N ASN A 52 -12.09 -6.77 -5.15
CA ASN A 52 -12.72 -6.44 -6.43
C ASN A 52 -11.84 -6.85 -7.62
N LYS A 53 -10.53 -6.56 -7.57
CA LYS A 53 -9.55 -6.93 -8.63
C LYS A 53 -9.49 -8.44 -8.87
N ARG A 54 -9.83 -9.25 -7.85
CA ARG A 54 -9.82 -10.71 -7.92
C ARG A 54 -11.21 -11.33 -8.15
N GLY A 55 -12.25 -10.51 -8.31
CA GLY A 55 -13.62 -11.01 -8.45
C GLY A 55 -14.15 -11.73 -7.20
N ILE A 56 -13.59 -11.44 -6.02
CA ILE A 56 -13.94 -12.11 -4.76
C ILE A 56 -15.00 -11.29 -4.01
N ARG A 57 -15.98 -11.97 -3.42
CA ARG A 57 -16.95 -11.33 -2.51
C ARG A 57 -16.23 -10.80 -1.26
N LYS A 58 -16.12 -9.47 -1.19
CA LYS A 58 -15.58 -8.76 -0.01
C LYS A 58 -16.42 -8.98 1.24
N LEU A 59 -15.74 -8.94 2.39
CA LEU A 59 -16.37 -8.84 3.70
C LEU A 59 -16.95 -7.43 3.93
N GLY A 60 -18.06 -7.37 4.65
CA GLY A 60 -18.58 -6.10 5.18
C GLY A 60 -17.63 -5.51 6.22
N HIS A 61 -17.57 -4.17 6.30
CA HIS A 61 -16.66 -3.42 7.18
C HIS A 61 -16.63 -3.88 8.64
N ILE A 62 -17.80 -4.19 9.23
CA ILE A 62 -17.93 -4.67 10.60
C ILE A 62 -17.23 -6.03 10.77
N ARG A 63 -17.50 -6.96 9.86
CA ARG A 63 -16.93 -8.31 9.89
C ARG A 63 -15.43 -8.28 9.60
N PHE A 64 -15.01 -7.51 8.60
CA PHE A 64 -13.60 -7.24 8.32
C PHE A 64 -12.84 -6.79 9.57
N SER A 65 -13.38 -5.81 10.32
CA SER A 65 -12.71 -5.25 11.49
C SER A 65 -12.62 -6.24 12.67
N GLY A 66 -13.54 -7.21 12.75
CA GLY A 66 -13.50 -8.28 13.74
C GLY A 66 -12.47 -9.34 13.35
N ASP A 67 -12.66 -9.95 12.18
CA ASP A 67 -11.81 -11.02 11.67
C ASP A 67 -10.34 -10.59 11.47
N LEU A 68 -10.08 -9.33 11.09
CA LEU A 68 -8.72 -8.84 10.85
C LEU A 68 -7.87 -8.92 12.12
N LEU A 69 -8.42 -8.54 13.28
CA LEU A 69 -7.68 -8.58 14.53
C LEU A 69 -7.28 -10.03 14.90
N GLU A 70 -8.20 -10.97 14.71
CA GLU A 70 -7.97 -12.38 14.99
C GLU A 70 -6.90 -12.97 14.05
N ILE A 71 -6.97 -12.62 12.76
CA ILE A 71 -6.01 -13.07 11.76
C ILE A 71 -4.62 -12.49 12.05
N LEU A 72 -4.50 -11.20 12.38
CA LEU A 72 -3.21 -10.59 12.70
C LEU A 72 -2.55 -11.24 13.92
N LYS A 73 -3.33 -11.55 14.97
CA LYS A 73 -2.84 -12.31 16.12
C LYS A 73 -2.38 -13.72 15.74
N ARG A 74 -3.14 -14.41 14.87
CA ARG A 74 -2.82 -15.76 14.38
C ARG A 74 -1.56 -15.79 13.51
N GLU A 75 -1.37 -14.77 12.67
CA GLU A 75 -0.19 -14.61 11.81
C GLU A 75 1.04 -14.08 12.57
N LYS A 76 0.98 -14.04 13.91
CA LYS A 76 2.09 -13.65 14.81
C LYS A 76 2.60 -12.23 14.57
N PHE A 77 1.75 -11.32 14.11
CA PHE A 77 2.09 -9.90 14.14
C PHE A 77 2.26 -9.48 15.61
N LYS A 78 3.41 -8.89 15.93
CA LYS A 78 3.73 -8.43 17.29
C LYS A 78 3.18 -7.04 17.53
N ASN A 79 2.89 -6.73 18.79
CA ASN A 79 2.48 -5.38 19.24
C ASN A 79 1.24 -4.84 18.52
N ILE A 80 0.27 -5.72 18.24
CA ILE A 80 -1.02 -5.36 17.64
C ILE A 80 -1.94 -4.77 18.71
N GLU A 81 -2.23 -3.48 18.58
CA GLU A 81 -3.16 -2.77 19.46
C GLU A 81 -4.29 -2.15 18.64
N LYS A 82 -5.54 -2.46 19.00
CA LYS A 82 -6.71 -1.78 18.42
C LYS A 82 -7.06 -0.59 19.29
N GLY A 83 -7.21 0.57 18.67
CA GLY A 83 -7.62 1.80 19.36
C GLY A 83 -8.64 2.59 18.57
N ARG A 84 -9.01 3.75 19.13
CA ARG A 84 -9.93 4.70 18.51
C ARG A 84 -9.37 6.12 18.65
N ALA A 85 -9.32 6.85 17.55
CA ALA A 85 -8.86 8.25 17.50
C ALA A 85 -9.80 9.05 16.61
N GLN A 86 -10.26 10.22 17.07
CA GLN A 86 -11.12 11.14 16.30
C GLN A 86 -12.28 10.43 15.58
N ASN A 87 -13.01 9.56 16.31
CA ASN A 87 -14.11 8.72 15.80
C ASN A 87 -13.73 7.59 14.83
N LEU A 88 -12.46 7.39 14.49
CA LEU A 88 -11.97 6.32 13.64
C LEU A 88 -11.32 5.20 14.45
N ALA A 89 -11.57 3.96 14.06
CA ALA A 89 -10.86 2.81 14.61
C ALA A 89 -9.51 2.64 13.89
N PHE A 90 -8.47 2.29 14.65
CA PHE A 90 -7.14 2.03 14.12
C PHE A 90 -6.54 0.76 14.71
N ILE A 91 -5.54 0.23 14.01
CA ILE A 91 -4.69 -0.86 14.48
C ILE A 91 -3.23 -0.37 14.42
N ARG A 92 -2.54 -0.51 15.54
CA ARG A 92 -1.10 -0.28 15.65
C ARG A 92 -0.35 -1.58 15.39
N GLY A 93 0.87 -1.49 14.87
CA GLY A 93 1.75 -2.66 14.68
C GLY A 93 1.65 -3.31 13.29
N VAL A 94 0.84 -2.75 12.39
CA VAL A 94 0.63 -3.24 11.03
C VAL A 94 0.65 -2.09 10.05
N ARG A 95 1.18 -2.35 8.85
CA ARG A 95 1.05 -1.44 7.71
C ARG A 95 0.80 -2.22 6.43
N VAL A 96 0.24 -1.53 5.45
CA VAL A 96 0.18 -2.02 4.06
C VAL A 96 1.58 -1.92 3.45
N LYS A 97 1.99 -2.93 2.69
CA LYS A 97 3.29 -3.00 2.02
C LYS A 97 3.51 -1.81 1.10
N ALA A 98 4.77 -1.39 0.97
CA ALA A 98 5.16 -0.38 0.00
C ALA A 98 4.78 -0.83 -1.43
N GLY A 99 4.34 0.11 -2.27
CA GLY A 99 3.93 -0.16 -3.66
C GLY A 99 2.48 -0.61 -3.85
N VAL A 100 1.80 -1.10 -2.80
CA VAL A 100 0.38 -1.51 -2.89
C VAL A 100 -0.53 -0.34 -3.24
N TYR A 101 -0.36 0.78 -2.55
CA TYR A 101 -1.17 1.98 -2.79
C TYR A 101 -0.98 2.58 -4.20
N ASP A 102 0.23 2.49 -4.72
CA ASP A 102 0.59 2.96 -6.06
C ASP A 102 -0.03 2.06 -7.14
N ARG A 103 0.15 0.74 -7.02
CA ARG A 103 -0.47 -0.30 -7.85
C ARG A 103 -2.00 -0.22 -7.86
N ASP A 104 -2.59 0.15 -6.73
CA ASP A 104 -4.04 0.26 -6.58
C ASP A 104 -4.59 1.61 -7.06
N GLY A 105 -3.73 2.50 -7.57
CA GLY A 105 -4.11 3.81 -8.10
C GLY A 105 -4.79 4.70 -7.06
N MET A 106 -4.64 4.36 -5.78
CA MET A 106 -5.41 4.98 -4.69
C MET A 106 -5.07 6.45 -4.51
N TYR A 107 -3.85 6.86 -4.87
CA TYR A 107 -3.31 8.20 -4.65
C TYR A 107 -3.04 8.98 -5.94
N GLY A 108 -3.69 8.57 -7.03
CA GLY A 108 -3.25 8.91 -8.37
C GLY A 108 -2.06 8.01 -8.70
N GLY A 109 -2.19 7.17 -9.72
CA GLY A 109 -1.00 6.57 -10.32
C GLY A 109 -0.06 7.68 -10.81
N PRO A 110 1.18 7.33 -11.23
CA PRO A 110 1.99 8.28 -11.98
C PRO A 110 1.11 8.92 -13.05
N LEU A 111 1.10 10.25 -13.11
CA LEU A 111 0.48 10.97 -14.22
C LEU A 111 1.08 10.33 -15.48
N ALA A 112 0.23 9.82 -16.38
CA ALA A 112 0.69 9.27 -17.65
C ALA A 112 1.57 10.33 -18.34
N GLY A 113 2.88 10.17 -18.24
CA GLY A 113 3.85 11.24 -18.48
C GLY A 113 5.28 10.96 -18.01
N ASP A 114 5.47 10.10 -17.00
CA ASP A 114 6.82 9.75 -16.49
C ASP A 114 7.28 8.31 -16.84
N GLU A 115 6.59 7.63 -17.75
CA GLU A 115 7.02 6.31 -18.27
C GLU A 115 7.88 6.38 -19.55
N GLU A 116 8.24 7.58 -20.03
CA GLU A 116 9.13 7.76 -21.17
C GLU A 116 10.43 8.45 -20.75
N LYS A 117 11.22 7.83 -19.84
CA LYS A 117 12.65 8.16 -19.65
C LYS A 117 13.43 7.19 -18.76
N VAL A 118 13.28 5.88 -18.96
CA VAL A 118 14.22 4.92 -18.34
C VAL A 118 14.65 3.81 -19.31
N GLN A 119 14.94 4.18 -20.55
CA GLN A 119 15.63 3.30 -21.52
C GLN A 119 16.55 4.11 -22.44
N ASP A 120 17.45 4.95 -21.92
CA ASP A 120 18.53 5.53 -22.75
C ASP A 120 19.78 5.96 -21.96
N ALA A 121 20.11 5.26 -20.86
CA ALA A 121 21.28 5.58 -20.03
C ALA A 121 22.34 4.47 -19.95
N GLU A 122 22.24 3.38 -20.73
CA GLU A 122 23.21 2.27 -20.73
C GLU A 122 23.85 1.98 -22.09
N LYS A 123 24.03 3.00 -22.94
CA LYS A 123 24.93 2.89 -24.11
C LYS A 123 25.71 4.19 -24.32
N GLY A 124 26.76 4.40 -23.51
CA GLY A 124 27.56 5.61 -23.64
C GLY A 124 28.87 5.66 -22.88
N VAL A 125 29.51 4.53 -22.55
CA VAL A 125 30.93 4.55 -22.15
C VAL A 125 31.76 4.27 -23.41
N GLY A 126 31.87 5.31 -24.23
CA GLY A 126 32.85 5.40 -25.31
C GLY A 126 34.22 5.74 -24.75
N LEU A 127 35.22 5.02 -25.23
CA LEU A 127 36.64 5.13 -24.91
C LEU A 127 37.14 6.60 -24.90
N ILE A 128 37.75 7.00 -23.79
CA ILE A 128 38.65 8.16 -23.75
C ILE A 128 40.06 7.71 -24.17
N SER A 129 40.49 8.10 -25.37
CA SER A 129 41.90 8.05 -25.79
C SER A 129 42.63 9.31 -25.29
N PRO A 130 43.81 9.19 -24.67
CA PRO A 130 44.61 10.35 -24.26
C PRO A 130 45.40 10.91 -25.45
N HIS A 131 45.18 12.19 -25.78
CA HIS A 131 45.97 12.95 -26.75
C HIS A 131 47.23 13.50 -26.05
N SER A 132 48.41 13.13 -26.58
CA SER A 132 49.70 13.70 -26.20
C SER A 132 49.95 15.07 -26.84
N SER A 133 50.41 16.00 -25.99
CA SER A 133 51.37 17.12 -26.17
C SER A 133 51.13 18.20 -27.24
N PRO A 134 51.65 19.43 -27.01
CA PRO A 134 53.02 19.68 -27.44
C PRO A 134 53.89 20.47 -26.43
N THR A 135 55.17 20.14 -26.50
CA THR A 135 56.33 20.83 -25.92
C THR A 135 56.69 22.04 -26.80
N LEU A 136 57.15 23.14 -26.17
CA LEU A 136 57.88 24.25 -26.81
C LEU A 136 59.39 23.96 -26.79
#